data_AF-A0A1J4J8Q4-F1
#
_entry.id   AF-A0A1J4J8Q4-F1
#
_cell.length_a   1.000
_cell.length_b   1.000
_cell.length_c   1.000
_cell.angle_alpha   90.00
_cell.angle_beta   90.00
_cell.angle_gamma   90.00
#
_symmetry.space_group_name_H-M   'P 1'
#
loop_
_entity.id
_entity.type
_entity.pdbx_description
1 polymer ?
#
loop_
_entity_poly.entity_id
_entity_poly.type
_entity_poly.pdbx_seq_one_letter_code
_entity_poly.pdbx_strand_id
1 'polypeptide(L)'
;MSAAVSSSHSFSTASTQDKFHGLLEVKPIVKVRQITNQFFQYLRDSVPPHKILLQILMYWVLIVWVLNSFFLNSPVLFIDGTVIKTFMSHVAIIQRFTPTGIDTNLFLYFGIAYNVLFIIIFVLYGVAINSLKKTNKIPMYICKISTFFYNGVSHVFGFTGLNMAGDQIGKFISKNPTRTYSQTEVTATYIVFIFLIVFLLYSFYLNYRYSTAILTFRCVLFNPFFSEINCVFIILLYFLSFISALSSHLDIVGKAVIFGIMLITYISFALLVIFKYDFVNIGTKSALIGVTIGSSINTFVQLALSIIVNQLYEALIATEIIVMVAICLITHLLLIKKKEKLLQNLDLIMNDQSLFDSIVKSERIALSLMANGFQIAHPIIMSNEFQKLAIDKFPKSIKILILWARFCSAFPAEAKTLVYLEDQIKKLRIKGRISTFRMQIRLLIHQREALLSPSFKKNLNKISRLSNTARNRQRRFWESVIQGNISDMETASAASQDSVLLIESEINHLISMYPNNQYIARENSKYLLKIRGDVIGFSFWHQNYT
;
A
#
# COMPACT_ATOMS: atom_id res chain seq x y z
N MET A 1 40.62 -18.08 -14.77
CA MET A 1 39.95 -19.27 -15.33
C MET A 1 38.44 -19.08 -15.21
N SER A 2 37.80 -18.77 -16.34
CA SER A 2 36.39 -18.42 -16.47
C SER A 2 35.54 -19.67 -16.73
N ALA A 3 34.91 -20.21 -15.68
CA ALA A 3 33.84 -21.18 -15.84
C ALA A 3 32.50 -20.43 -15.91
N ALA A 4 31.97 -20.29 -17.12
CA ALA A 4 30.60 -19.85 -17.35
C ALA A 4 29.65 -20.94 -16.87
N VAL A 5 29.16 -20.82 -15.64
CA VAL A 5 28.04 -21.64 -15.14
C VAL A 5 26.76 -21.08 -15.75
N SER A 6 26.39 -21.56 -16.92
CA SER A 6 25.06 -21.38 -17.50
C SER A 6 24.08 -22.34 -16.82
N SER A 7 23.55 -21.97 -15.64
CA SER A 7 22.40 -22.66 -15.06
C SER A 7 21.14 -22.23 -15.82
N SER A 8 20.61 -23.16 -16.61
CA SER A 8 19.32 -23.04 -17.29
C SER A 8 18.16 -23.13 -16.30
N HIS A 9 17.99 -22.09 -15.48
CA HIS A 9 16.80 -21.96 -14.64
C HIS A 9 15.61 -21.57 -15.49
N SER A 10 14.73 -22.54 -15.76
CA SER A 10 13.41 -22.28 -16.34
C SER A 10 12.56 -21.51 -15.32
N PHE A 11 12.49 -20.20 -15.49
CA PHE A 11 11.64 -19.32 -14.68
C PHE A 11 10.18 -19.49 -15.11
N SER A 12 9.48 -20.45 -14.51
CA SER A 12 8.05 -20.59 -14.68
C SER A 12 7.33 -19.58 -13.76
N THR A 13 6.82 -18.50 -14.35
CA THR A 13 5.82 -17.59 -13.74
C THR A 13 4.48 -18.29 -13.51
N ALA A 14 4.32 -19.48 -14.07
CA ALA A 14 3.37 -20.51 -13.70
C ALA A 14 3.09 -20.49 -12.19
N SER A 15 1.85 -20.13 -11.86
CA SER A 15 1.31 -20.46 -10.55
C SER A 15 1.53 -21.97 -10.33
N THR A 16 1.59 -22.45 -9.08
CA THR A 16 1.67 -23.88 -8.82
C THR A 16 0.61 -24.69 -9.60
N GLN A 17 -0.51 -24.09 -10.00
CA GLN A 17 -1.51 -24.74 -10.86
C GLN A 17 -0.98 -25.11 -12.24
N ASP A 18 -0.20 -24.26 -12.89
CA ASP A 18 0.36 -24.53 -14.22
C ASP A 18 1.47 -25.61 -14.14
N LYS A 19 2.17 -25.68 -13.00
CA LYS A 19 3.15 -26.72 -12.74
C LYS A 19 2.51 -28.10 -12.55
N PHE A 20 1.28 -28.15 -12.03
CA PHE A 20 0.56 -29.39 -11.76
C PHE A 20 -0.58 -29.64 -12.76
N HIS A 21 -0.69 -28.91 -13.87
CA HIS A 21 -1.74 -29.09 -14.88
C HIS A 21 -3.17 -29.20 -14.29
N GLY A 22 -3.45 -28.49 -13.19
CA GLY A 22 -4.76 -28.57 -12.51
C GLY A 22 -4.96 -29.79 -11.60
N LEU A 23 -3.98 -30.69 -11.44
CA LEU A 23 -4.04 -31.85 -10.54
C LEU A 23 -4.15 -31.46 -9.05
N LEU A 24 -3.74 -30.25 -8.69
CA LEU A 24 -3.88 -29.72 -7.34
C LEU A 24 -4.88 -28.56 -7.31
N GLU A 25 -6.00 -28.78 -6.65
CA GLU A 25 -6.95 -27.72 -6.34
C GLU A 25 -6.35 -26.73 -5.34
N VAL A 26 -6.04 -25.53 -5.83
CA VAL A 26 -5.64 -24.43 -4.95
C VAL A 26 -6.89 -23.90 -4.24
N LYS A 27 -6.80 -23.81 -2.91
CA LYS A 27 -7.86 -23.24 -2.07
C LYS A 27 -8.38 -21.91 -2.65
N PRO A 28 -9.70 -21.69 -2.76
CA PRO A 28 -10.28 -20.48 -3.36
C PRO A 28 -9.72 -19.17 -2.77
N ILE A 29 -9.49 -19.13 -1.45
CA ILE A 29 -8.92 -17.97 -0.77
C ILE A 29 -7.51 -17.59 -1.26
N VAL A 30 -6.71 -18.57 -1.67
CA VAL A 30 -5.37 -18.32 -2.23
C VAL A 30 -5.48 -17.73 -3.63
N LYS A 31 -6.43 -18.22 -4.45
CA LYS A 31 -6.72 -17.68 -5.78
C LYS A 31 -7.19 -16.22 -5.70
N VAL A 32 -8.17 -15.93 -4.84
CA VAL A 32 -8.66 -14.56 -4.61
C VAL A 32 -7.54 -13.64 -4.17
N ARG A 33 -6.68 -14.11 -3.25
CA ARG A 33 -5.52 -13.35 -2.78
C ARG A 33 -4.51 -13.07 -3.91
N GLN A 34 -4.22 -14.05 -4.76
CA GLN A 34 -3.28 -13.88 -5.88
C GLN A 34 -3.83 -12.85 -6.89
N ILE A 35 -5.09 -12.99 -7.29
CA ILE A 35 -5.75 -12.06 -8.23
C ILE A 35 -5.81 -10.65 -7.64
N THR A 36 -6.14 -10.51 -6.35
CA THR A 36 -6.12 -9.22 -5.64
C THR A 36 -4.72 -8.57 -5.67
N ASN A 37 -3.67 -9.35 -5.44
CA ASN A 37 -2.30 -8.83 -5.47
C ASN A 37 -1.87 -8.43 -6.89
N GLN A 38 -2.28 -9.19 -7.91
CA GLN A 38 -2.06 -8.85 -9.32
C GLN A 38 -2.79 -7.56 -9.70
N PHE A 39 -4.04 -7.41 -9.26
CA PHE A 39 -4.81 -6.17 -9.45
C PHE A 39 -4.11 -4.97 -8.83
N PHE A 40 -3.71 -5.04 -7.55
CA PHE A 40 -3.00 -3.94 -6.92
C PHE A 40 -1.64 -3.67 -7.55
N GLN A 41 -0.96 -4.69 -8.07
CA GLN A 41 0.26 -4.48 -8.84
C GLN A 41 -0.02 -3.74 -10.14
N TYR A 42 -1.03 -4.17 -10.90
CA TYR A 42 -1.46 -3.51 -12.12
C TYR A 42 -1.82 -2.03 -11.87
N LEU A 43 -2.60 -1.74 -10.82
CA LEU A 43 -2.92 -0.37 -10.42
C LEU A 43 -1.67 0.46 -10.16
N ARG A 44 -0.70 -0.13 -9.46
CA ARG A 44 0.53 0.58 -9.12
C ARG A 44 1.38 0.89 -10.35
N ASP A 45 1.46 -0.06 -11.27
CA ASP A 45 2.29 0.09 -12.47
C ASP A 45 1.60 1.03 -13.49
N SER A 46 0.27 1.07 -13.51
CA SER A 46 -0.50 1.88 -14.47
C SER A 46 -0.62 3.35 -14.07
N VAL A 47 -0.70 3.66 -12.77
CA VAL A 47 -0.96 5.03 -12.30
C VAL A 47 0.04 5.44 -11.22
N PRO A 48 0.84 6.50 -11.45
CA PRO A 48 1.74 7.03 -10.44
C PRO A 48 0.95 7.64 -9.28
N PRO A 49 1.46 7.59 -8.04
CA PRO A 49 0.82 8.22 -6.90
C PRO A 49 0.83 9.75 -7.04
N HIS A 50 -0.28 10.40 -6.71
CA HIS A 50 -0.37 11.86 -6.65
C HIS A 50 0.39 12.39 -5.43
N LYS A 51 1.62 12.87 -5.64
CA LYS A 51 2.53 13.32 -4.56
C LYS A 51 1.93 14.46 -3.73
N ILE A 52 1.32 15.45 -4.37
CA ILE A 52 0.69 16.61 -3.70
C ILE A 52 -0.45 16.14 -2.79
N LEU A 53 -1.35 15.29 -3.32
CA LEU A 53 -2.44 14.72 -2.55
C LEU A 53 -1.92 13.97 -1.32
N LEU A 54 -0.90 13.13 -1.48
CA LEU A 54 -0.29 12.39 -0.37
C LEU A 54 0.33 13.32 0.70
N GLN A 55 0.95 14.43 0.29
CA GLN A 55 1.49 15.42 1.23
C GLN A 55 0.37 16.12 2.01
N ILE A 56 -0.68 16.58 1.32
CA ILE A 56 -1.86 17.18 1.96
C ILE A 56 -2.47 16.21 2.98
N LEU A 57 -2.64 14.95 2.58
CA LEU A 57 -3.19 13.92 3.44
C LEU A 57 -2.28 13.59 4.61
N MET A 58 -0.96 13.58 4.42
CA MET A 58 0.00 13.38 5.51
C MET A 58 -0.20 14.44 6.60
N TYR A 59 -0.29 15.72 6.22
CA TYR A 59 -0.55 16.79 7.18
C TYR A 59 -1.95 16.69 7.79
N TRP A 60 -2.99 16.41 7.00
CA TRP A 60 -4.35 16.20 7.51
C TRP A 60 -4.37 15.10 8.58
N VAL A 61 -3.76 13.95 8.28
CA VAL A 61 -3.73 12.79 9.16
C VAL A 61 -2.93 13.06 10.43
N LEU A 62 -1.84 13.84 10.35
CA LEU A 62 -1.11 14.30 11.53
C LEU A 62 -1.96 15.27 12.38
N ILE A 63 -2.71 16.17 11.75
CA ILE A 63 -3.65 17.05 12.47
C ILE A 63 -4.69 16.20 13.20
N VAL A 64 -5.32 15.23 12.55
CA VAL A 64 -6.31 14.34 13.18
C VAL A 64 -5.69 13.52 14.32
N TRP A 65 -4.44 13.06 14.16
CA TRP A 65 -3.71 12.38 15.22
C TRP A 65 -3.55 13.23 16.48
N VAL A 66 -3.28 14.53 16.30
CA VAL A 66 -3.25 15.53 17.38
C VAL A 66 -4.64 15.78 17.95
N LEU A 67 -5.65 16.03 17.10
CA LEU A 67 -7.02 16.33 17.54
C LEU A 67 -7.62 15.23 18.41
N ASN A 68 -7.24 13.98 18.19
CA ASN A 68 -7.60 12.86 19.06
C ASN A 68 -7.18 13.04 20.51
N SER A 69 -6.05 13.69 20.77
CA SER A 69 -5.55 13.95 22.13
C SER A 69 -6.27 15.10 22.84
N PHE A 70 -7.01 15.94 22.12
CA PHE A 70 -7.77 17.06 22.67
C PHE A 70 -9.17 16.69 23.16
N PHE A 71 -9.68 15.49 22.83
CA PHE A 71 -11.00 15.02 23.26
C PHE A 71 -12.13 16.04 22.99
N LEU A 72 -12.20 16.55 21.75
CA LEU A 72 -13.04 17.69 21.33
C LEU A 72 -14.54 17.60 21.69
N ASN A 73 -15.05 16.41 21.99
CA ASN A 73 -16.45 16.17 22.35
C ASN A 73 -16.70 16.14 23.87
N SER A 74 -15.68 16.24 24.72
CA SER A 74 -15.85 16.08 26.16
C SER A 74 -16.60 17.27 26.77
N PRO A 75 -17.82 17.08 27.33
CA PRO A 75 -18.57 18.16 27.97
C PRO A 75 -17.93 18.62 29.28
N VAL A 76 -17.05 17.79 29.86
CA VAL A 76 -16.30 18.13 31.08
C VAL A 76 -15.16 19.09 30.78
N LEU A 77 -14.51 18.93 29.62
CA LEU A 77 -13.39 19.78 29.24
C LEU A 77 -13.86 21.06 28.55
N PHE A 78 -14.93 20.97 27.75
CA PHE A 78 -15.48 22.08 26.96
C PHE A 78 -16.93 22.36 27.36
N ILE A 79 -17.12 23.35 28.23
CA ILE A 79 -18.44 23.73 28.75
C ILE A 79 -19.31 24.34 27.64
N ASP A 80 -20.58 23.93 27.64
CA ASP A 80 -21.65 24.44 26.78
C ASP A 80 -21.80 25.96 26.89
N GLY A 81 -21.89 26.66 25.75
CA GLY A 81 -22.02 28.11 25.68
C GLY A 81 -20.70 28.90 25.70
N THR A 82 -19.56 28.24 25.93
CA THR A 82 -18.25 28.92 25.86
C THR A 82 -17.77 29.12 24.43
N VAL A 83 -16.97 30.19 24.22
CA VAL A 83 -16.30 30.46 22.94
C VAL A 83 -15.39 29.29 22.54
N ILE A 84 -14.70 28.69 23.53
CA ILE A 84 -13.82 27.53 23.33
C ILE A 84 -14.58 26.34 22.77
N LYS A 85 -15.74 25.98 23.34
CA LYS A 85 -16.53 24.86 22.82
C LYS A 85 -16.97 25.12 21.38
N THR A 86 -17.36 26.36 21.08
CA THR A 86 -17.71 26.75 19.71
C THR A 86 -16.52 26.60 18.77
N PHE A 87 -15.34 27.11 19.15
CA PHE A 87 -14.11 26.95 18.37
C PHE A 87 -13.75 25.47 18.14
N MET A 88 -13.73 24.67 19.21
CA MET A 88 -13.41 23.24 19.14
C MET A 88 -14.45 22.45 18.33
N SER A 89 -15.70 22.88 18.32
CA SER A 89 -16.75 22.32 17.46
C SER A 89 -16.44 22.51 15.97
N HIS A 90 -15.93 23.68 15.60
CA HIS A 90 -15.49 23.94 14.22
C HIS A 90 -14.24 23.13 13.87
N VAL A 91 -13.28 23.05 14.79
CA VAL A 91 -12.05 22.24 14.59
C VAL A 91 -12.39 20.75 14.44
N ALA A 92 -13.40 20.25 15.16
CA ALA A 92 -13.85 18.86 15.07
C ALA A 92 -14.35 18.46 13.69
N ILE A 93 -14.73 19.41 12.83
CA ILE A 93 -15.12 19.14 11.43
C ILE A 93 -13.98 18.46 10.66
N ILE A 94 -12.72 18.78 10.97
CA ILE A 94 -11.55 18.15 10.33
C ILE A 94 -11.51 16.64 10.60
N GLN A 95 -11.97 16.22 11.78
CA GLN A 95 -12.00 14.83 12.18
C GLN A 95 -13.31 14.12 11.81
N ARG A 96 -14.44 14.80 12.00
CA ARG A 96 -15.79 14.22 11.96
C ARG A 96 -16.57 14.55 10.70
N PHE A 97 -16.19 15.56 9.92
CA PHE A 97 -17.03 16.19 8.89
C PHE A 97 -18.38 16.76 9.39
N THR A 98 -18.63 16.70 10.69
CA THR A 98 -19.83 17.25 11.33
C THR A 98 -19.40 18.02 12.59
N PRO A 99 -19.99 19.19 12.88
CA PRO A 99 -19.74 19.92 14.12
C PRO A 99 -20.14 19.10 15.35
N THR A 100 -19.52 19.40 16.50
CA THR A 100 -19.94 18.81 17.77
C THR A 100 -21.29 19.42 18.18
N GLY A 101 -22.31 18.57 18.33
CA GLY A 101 -23.65 18.99 18.77
C GLY A 101 -24.78 18.78 17.76
N ILE A 102 -24.48 18.52 16.48
CA ILE A 102 -25.55 18.21 15.52
C ILE A 102 -25.97 16.74 15.65
N ASP A 103 -27.29 16.54 15.74
CA ASP A 103 -28.02 15.38 16.23
C ASP A 103 -27.62 14.00 15.68
N THR A 104 -27.99 12.96 16.43
CA THR A 104 -27.98 11.54 16.05
C THR A 104 -28.58 11.26 14.67
N ASN A 105 -29.50 12.11 14.20
CA ASN A 105 -30.12 11.97 12.88
C ASN A 105 -29.10 12.18 11.75
N LEU A 106 -28.16 13.12 11.88
CA LEU A 106 -27.10 13.30 10.86
C LEU A 106 -26.16 12.11 10.80
N PHE A 107 -25.93 11.41 11.92
CA PHE A 107 -25.14 10.19 11.92
C PHE A 107 -25.78 9.12 11.04
N LEU A 108 -27.10 8.95 11.11
CA LEU A 108 -27.80 7.97 10.29
C LEU A 108 -27.62 8.29 8.80
N TYR A 109 -27.85 9.54 8.39
CA TYR A 109 -27.68 9.96 7.01
C TYR A 109 -26.23 9.81 6.53
N PHE A 110 -25.26 10.24 7.35
CA PHE A 110 -23.84 10.08 7.04
C PHE A 110 -23.47 8.60 6.92
N GLY A 111 -23.89 7.77 7.86
CA GLY A 111 -23.61 6.34 7.87
C GLY A 111 -24.20 5.63 6.66
N ILE A 112 -25.43 5.97 6.25
CA ILE A 112 -26.03 5.46 5.01
C ILE A 112 -25.21 5.89 3.80
N ALA A 113 -24.91 7.20 3.66
CA ALA A 113 -24.13 7.72 2.54
C ALA A 113 -22.73 7.08 2.47
N TYR A 114 -22.08 6.91 3.62
CA TYR A 114 -20.80 6.23 3.78
C TYR A 114 -20.87 4.79 3.29
N ASN A 115 -21.84 4.02 3.79
CA ASN A 115 -22.01 2.62 3.40
C ASN A 115 -22.29 2.48 1.90
N VAL A 116 -23.15 3.33 1.33
CA VAL A 116 -23.43 3.35 -0.12
C VAL A 116 -22.17 3.65 -0.93
N LEU A 117 -21.38 4.64 -0.54
CA LEU A 117 -20.10 4.98 -1.20
C LEU A 117 -19.15 3.77 -1.20
N PHE A 118 -18.99 3.10 -0.05
CA PHE A 118 -18.12 1.93 0.05
C PHE A 118 -18.64 0.75 -0.78
N ILE A 119 -19.95 0.51 -0.81
CA ILE A 119 -20.56 -0.51 -1.66
C ILE A 119 -20.25 -0.24 -3.14
N ILE A 120 -20.44 1.00 -3.62
CA ILE A 120 -20.13 1.39 -5.00
C ILE A 120 -18.66 1.08 -5.32
N ILE A 121 -17.74 1.45 -4.42
CA ILE A 121 -16.31 1.24 -4.62
C ILE A 121 -15.94 -0.25 -4.60
N PHE A 122 -16.60 -1.05 -3.78
CA PHE A 122 -16.39 -2.51 -3.76
C PHE A 122 -16.96 -3.21 -4.98
N VAL A 123 -18.11 -2.76 -5.50
CA VAL A 123 -18.65 -3.24 -6.78
C VAL A 123 -17.68 -2.87 -7.91
N LEU A 124 -17.21 -1.63 -7.98
CA LEU A 124 -16.21 -1.19 -8.96
C LEU A 124 -14.93 -2.03 -8.87
N TYR A 125 -14.44 -2.31 -7.66
CA TYR A 125 -13.28 -3.17 -7.43
C TYR A 125 -13.52 -4.61 -7.90
N GLY A 126 -14.68 -5.19 -7.59
CA GLY A 126 -15.07 -6.53 -8.04
C GLY A 126 -15.17 -6.64 -9.56
N VAL A 127 -15.79 -5.65 -10.21
CA VAL A 127 -15.86 -5.56 -11.67
C VAL A 127 -14.47 -5.41 -12.28
N ALA A 128 -13.61 -4.57 -11.70
CA ALA A 128 -12.25 -4.37 -12.19
C ALA A 128 -11.39 -5.64 -12.08
N ILE A 129 -11.53 -6.40 -10.99
CA ILE A 129 -10.89 -7.72 -10.84
C ILE A 129 -11.40 -8.71 -11.87
N ASN A 130 -12.72 -8.75 -12.10
CA ASN A 130 -13.30 -9.64 -13.10
C ASN A 130 -12.83 -9.27 -14.52
N SER A 131 -12.76 -7.97 -14.81
CA SER A 131 -12.21 -7.44 -16.08
C SER A 131 -10.75 -7.84 -16.25
N LEU A 132 -9.92 -7.66 -15.21
CA LEU A 132 -8.52 -8.07 -15.23
C LEU A 132 -8.39 -9.57 -15.48
N LYS A 133 -9.22 -10.39 -14.85
CA LYS A 133 -9.21 -11.85 -15.05
C LYS A 133 -9.59 -12.26 -16.48
N LYS A 134 -10.57 -11.57 -17.10
CA LYS A 134 -11.07 -11.91 -18.44
C LYS A 134 -10.20 -11.35 -19.56
N THR A 135 -9.71 -10.12 -19.41
CA THR A 135 -9.09 -9.35 -20.50
C THR A 135 -7.62 -9.00 -20.26
N ASN A 136 -7.08 -9.28 -19.07
CA ASN A 136 -5.77 -8.81 -18.61
C ASN A 136 -5.57 -7.29 -18.68
N LYS A 137 -6.66 -6.51 -18.86
CA LYS A 137 -6.63 -5.06 -18.97
C LYS A 137 -7.69 -4.43 -18.07
N ILE A 138 -7.39 -3.26 -17.55
CA ILE A 138 -8.32 -2.44 -16.78
C ILE A 138 -8.34 -1.05 -17.41
N PRO A 139 -9.51 -0.46 -17.66
CA PRO A 139 -9.59 0.90 -18.16
C PRO A 139 -8.85 1.89 -17.25
N MET A 140 -8.06 2.78 -17.85
CA MET A 140 -7.17 3.69 -17.13
C MET A 140 -7.91 4.60 -16.13
N TYR A 141 -9.15 5.01 -16.43
CA TYR A 141 -9.95 5.83 -15.52
C TYR A 141 -10.31 5.07 -14.23
N ILE A 142 -10.61 3.77 -14.30
CA ILE A 142 -10.84 2.92 -13.12
C ILE A 142 -9.56 2.84 -12.29
N CYS A 143 -8.40 2.74 -12.95
CA CYS A 143 -7.12 2.73 -12.26
C CYS A 143 -6.85 4.03 -11.52
N LYS A 144 -7.15 5.19 -12.14
CA LYS A 144 -7.02 6.51 -11.53
C LYS A 144 -7.95 6.67 -10.32
N ILE A 145 -9.23 6.34 -10.46
CA ILE A 145 -10.22 6.39 -9.37
C ILE A 145 -9.80 5.49 -8.22
N SER A 146 -9.41 4.24 -8.50
CA SER A 146 -8.97 3.29 -7.47
C SER A 146 -7.72 3.80 -6.75
N THR A 147 -6.74 4.31 -7.50
CA THR A 147 -5.50 4.83 -6.92
C THR A 147 -5.75 6.08 -6.07
N PHE A 148 -6.64 6.97 -6.51
CA PHE A 148 -7.07 8.13 -5.73
C PHE A 148 -7.77 7.71 -4.43
N PHE A 149 -8.65 6.71 -4.51
CA PHE A 149 -9.35 6.19 -3.34
C PHE A 149 -8.38 5.58 -2.31
N TYR A 150 -7.52 4.65 -2.72
CA TYR A 150 -6.61 3.95 -1.80
C TYR A 150 -5.48 4.83 -1.28
N ASN A 151 -5.03 5.84 -2.03
CA ASN A 151 -4.03 6.78 -1.54
C ASN A 151 -4.62 7.91 -0.68
N GLY A 152 -5.94 8.13 -0.70
CA GLY A 152 -6.55 9.30 -0.09
C GLY A 152 -7.84 9.06 0.65
N VAL A 153 -8.94 8.95 -0.10
CA VAL A 153 -10.30 8.89 0.45
C VAL A 153 -10.41 7.80 1.53
N SER A 154 -9.83 6.63 1.30
CA SER A 154 -9.91 5.49 2.24
C SER A 154 -9.31 5.80 3.62
N HIS A 155 -8.26 6.64 3.67
CA HIS A 155 -7.59 7.03 4.92
C HIS A 155 -8.44 8.02 5.70
N VAL A 156 -9.02 9.01 5.02
CA VAL A 156 -9.83 10.07 5.65
C VAL A 156 -11.14 9.51 6.19
N PHE A 157 -11.87 8.81 5.32
CA PHE A 157 -13.17 8.24 5.67
C PHE A 157 -13.06 7.19 6.80
N GLY A 158 -11.96 6.45 6.85
CA GLY A 158 -11.76 5.40 7.85
C GLY A 158 -11.79 5.91 9.29
N PHE A 159 -10.99 6.94 9.61
CA PHE A 159 -10.98 7.48 10.97
C PHE A 159 -12.24 8.30 11.29
N THR A 160 -12.81 8.99 10.30
CA THR A 160 -14.05 9.76 10.48
C THR A 160 -15.21 8.84 10.84
N GLY A 161 -15.39 7.75 10.09
CA GLY A 161 -16.43 6.76 10.36
C GLY A 161 -16.28 6.14 11.75
N LEU A 162 -15.05 5.82 12.16
CA LEU A 162 -14.78 5.28 13.50
C LEU A 162 -14.97 6.28 14.62
N ASN A 163 -14.60 7.54 14.43
CA ASN A 163 -14.89 8.59 15.42
C ASN A 163 -16.41 8.71 15.63
N MET A 164 -17.17 8.84 14.54
CA MET A 164 -18.62 8.92 14.65
C MET A 164 -19.23 7.67 15.31
N ALA A 165 -18.73 6.49 14.99
CA ALA A 165 -19.17 5.24 15.60
C ALA A 165 -18.89 5.20 17.12
N GLY A 166 -17.70 5.66 17.54
CA GLY A 166 -17.34 5.78 18.95
C GLY A 166 -18.26 6.74 19.71
N ASP A 167 -18.60 7.88 19.11
CA ASP A 167 -19.54 8.86 19.69
C ASP A 167 -20.93 8.24 19.93
N GLN A 168 -21.46 7.48 18.97
CA GLN A 168 -22.77 6.83 19.11
C GLN A 168 -22.76 5.74 20.19
N ILE A 169 -21.74 4.89 20.21
CA ILE A 169 -21.61 3.86 21.26
C ILE A 169 -21.48 4.52 22.63
N GLY A 170 -20.72 5.61 22.73
CA GLY A 170 -20.60 6.36 23.97
C GLY A 170 -21.95 6.84 24.49
N LYS A 171 -22.80 7.40 23.62
CA LYS A 171 -24.17 7.82 23.97
C LYS A 171 -25.01 6.65 24.49
N PHE A 172 -24.91 5.48 23.87
CA PHE A 172 -25.62 4.28 24.33
C PHE A 172 -25.14 3.80 25.71
N ILE A 173 -23.83 3.81 25.96
CA ILE A 173 -23.26 3.38 27.24
C ILE A 173 -23.64 4.33 28.38
N SER A 174 -23.64 5.64 28.10
CA SER A 174 -23.84 6.70 29.09
C SER A 174 -25.22 6.68 29.79
N LYS A 175 -26.21 5.94 29.27
CA LYS A 175 -27.59 5.89 29.80
C LYS A 175 -28.15 7.28 30.14
N ASN A 176 -27.80 8.30 29.37
CA ASN A 176 -28.27 9.66 29.65
C ASN A 176 -29.81 9.70 29.50
N PRO A 177 -30.56 10.04 30.58
CA PRO A 177 -32.02 9.90 30.64
C PRO A 177 -32.78 10.96 29.83
N THR A 178 -32.08 11.89 29.17
CA THR A 178 -32.68 13.10 28.60
C THR A 178 -33.25 12.92 27.18
N ARG A 179 -33.03 11.79 26.51
CA ARG A 179 -33.70 11.46 25.24
C ARG A 179 -34.18 10.01 25.23
N THR A 180 -35.50 9.84 25.25
CA THR A 180 -36.15 8.57 24.88
C THR A 180 -36.01 8.36 23.39
N TYR A 181 -34.94 7.68 22.98
CA TYR A 181 -34.80 7.23 21.58
C TYR A 181 -35.94 6.28 21.24
N SER A 182 -36.52 6.44 20.05
CA SER A 182 -37.46 5.44 19.55
C SER A 182 -36.70 4.13 19.32
N GLN A 183 -37.33 2.99 19.63
CA GLN A 183 -36.69 1.67 19.45
C GLN A 183 -36.19 1.47 18.01
N THR A 184 -36.89 2.03 17.03
CA THR A 184 -36.55 1.99 15.60
C THR A 184 -35.24 2.71 15.28
N GLU A 185 -35.00 3.90 15.85
CA GLU A 185 -33.75 4.65 15.66
C GLU A 185 -32.55 3.92 16.24
N VAL A 186 -32.75 3.30 17.42
CA VAL A 186 -31.70 2.49 18.07
C VAL A 186 -31.33 1.31 17.18
N THR A 187 -32.31 0.55 16.68
CA THR A 187 -32.07 -0.58 15.78
C THR A 187 -31.38 -0.15 14.48
N ALA A 188 -31.85 0.93 13.85
CA ALA A 188 -31.24 1.44 12.61
C ALA A 188 -29.77 1.86 12.83
N THR A 189 -29.48 2.50 13.96
CA THR A 189 -28.12 2.91 14.33
C THR A 189 -27.20 1.71 14.50
N TYR A 190 -27.67 0.62 15.14
CA TYR A 190 -26.89 -0.61 15.28
C TYR A 190 -26.60 -1.29 13.93
N ILE A 191 -27.59 -1.33 13.03
CA ILE A 191 -27.42 -1.91 11.69
C ILE A 191 -26.34 -1.12 10.93
N VAL A 192 -26.47 0.22 10.88
CA VAL A 192 -25.51 1.10 10.21
C VAL A 192 -24.11 0.98 10.80
N PHE A 193 -24.02 0.84 12.13
CA PHE A 193 -22.77 0.62 12.84
C PHE A 193 -22.09 -0.70 12.48
N ILE A 194 -22.84 -1.81 12.43
CA ILE A 194 -22.31 -3.12 12.04
C ILE A 194 -21.76 -3.07 10.60
N PHE A 195 -22.52 -2.49 9.67
CA PHE A 195 -22.06 -2.32 8.29
C PHE A 195 -20.80 -1.45 8.20
N LEU A 196 -20.75 -0.36 8.96
CA LEU A 196 -19.59 0.52 9.00
C LEU A 196 -18.34 -0.24 9.48
N ILE A 197 -18.44 -1.05 10.54
CA ILE A 197 -17.31 -1.88 11.00
C ILE A 197 -16.88 -2.89 9.92
N VAL A 198 -17.83 -3.59 9.31
CA VAL A 198 -17.52 -4.60 8.28
C VAL A 198 -16.78 -3.97 7.10
N PHE A 199 -17.26 -2.83 6.60
CA PHE A 199 -16.60 -2.14 5.49
C PHE A 199 -15.27 -1.51 5.88
N LEU A 200 -15.09 -1.07 7.13
CA LEU A 200 -13.80 -0.60 7.63
C LEU A 200 -12.77 -1.74 7.71
N LEU A 201 -13.15 -2.90 8.24
CA LEU A 201 -12.28 -4.08 8.28
C LEU A 201 -11.88 -4.52 6.88
N TYR A 202 -12.83 -4.48 5.94
CA TYR A 202 -12.55 -4.83 4.54
C TYR A 202 -11.67 -3.77 3.85
N SER A 203 -11.95 -2.48 4.03
CA SER A 203 -11.13 -1.37 3.56
C SER A 203 -9.71 -1.45 4.11
N PHE A 204 -9.57 -1.79 5.40
CA PHE A 204 -8.29 -2.02 6.04
C PHE A 204 -7.54 -3.20 5.40
N TYR A 205 -8.21 -4.33 5.16
CA TYR A 205 -7.61 -5.48 4.47
C TYR A 205 -7.09 -5.10 3.09
N LEU A 206 -7.87 -4.33 2.31
CA LEU A 206 -7.48 -3.87 0.98
C LEU A 206 -6.32 -2.87 1.03
N ASN A 207 -6.36 -1.88 1.92
CA ASN A 207 -5.27 -0.92 2.15
C ASN A 207 -3.98 -1.61 2.60
N TYR A 208 -4.08 -2.62 3.46
CA TYR A 208 -2.95 -3.44 3.88
C TYR A 208 -2.34 -4.16 2.68
N ARG A 209 -3.15 -4.77 1.81
CA ARG A 209 -2.67 -5.45 0.59
C ARG A 209 -2.05 -4.47 -0.41
N TYR A 210 -2.66 -3.32 -0.58
CA TYR A 210 -2.16 -2.26 -1.45
C TYR A 210 -0.79 -1.74 -0.97
N SER A 211 -0.59 -1.56 0.35
CA SER A 211 0.62 -0.97 0.93
C SER A 211 1.77 -1.97 1.15
N THR A 212 1.49 -3.23 1.49
CA THR A 212 2.51 -4.15 2.02
C THR A 212 3.34 -4.89 0.97
N ALA A 213 2.82 -5.11 -0.24
CA ALA A 213 3.54 -5.83 -1.29
C ALA A 213 4.09 -4.85 -2.33
N ILE A 214 5.19 -4.15 -2.01
CA ILE A 214 5.85 -3.24 -2.96
C ILE A 214 7.37 -3.45 -2.92
N LEU A 215 7.95 -3.76 -4.08
CA LEU A 215 9.40 -3.82 -4.30
C LEU A 215 9.99 -2.44 -4.58
N THR A 216 9.28 -1.57 -5.27
CA THR A 216 9.75 -0.21 -5.59
C THR A 216 9.49 0.78 -4.46
N PHE A 217 10.29 1.85 -4.40
CA PHE A 217 10.02 2.99 -3.52
C PHE A 217 8.85 3.81 -4.08
N ARG A 218 7.62 3.34 -3.85
CA ARG A 218 6.41 4.10 -4.20
C ARG A 218 6.12 5.13 -3.11
N CYS A 219 5.71 6.31 -3.55
CA CYS A 219 5.21 7.33 -2.64
C CYS A 219 3.94 6.81 -1.92
N VAL A 220 3.99 6.77 -0.59
CA VAL A 220 2.93 6.38 0.35
C VAL A 220 2.89 7.44 1.45
N LEU A 221 1.82 7.49 2.27
CA LEU A 221 1.54 8.58 3.22
C LEU A 221 2.78 9.19 3.92
N PHE A 222 3.63 8.38 4.56
CA PHE A 222 4.84 8.87 5.22
C PHE A 222 6.17 8.47 4.55
N ASN A 223 6.16 7.79 3.41
CA ASN A 223 7.36 7.25 2.74
C ASN A 223 8.38 6.53 3.65
N PRO A 224 7.96 5.53 4.45
CA PRO A 224 8.90 4.72 5.23
C PRO A 224 9.66 3.72 4.36
N PHE A 225 10.86 3.31 4.80
CA PHE A 225 11.59 2.23 4.12
C PHE A 225 10.89 0.88 4.20
N PHE A 226 9.97 0.69 5.16
CA PHE A 226 9.12 -0.49 5.28
C PHE A 226 7.67 -0.04 5.41
N SER A 227 6.80 -0.46 4.50
CA SER A 227 5.39 -0.02 4.47
C SER A 227 4.54 -0.53 5.64
N GLU A 228 5.08 -1.40 6.49
CA GLU A 228 4.40 -1.91 7.69
C GLU A 228 4.03 -0.80 8.65
N ILE A 229 4.90 0.20 8.83
CA ILE A 229 4.66 1.29 9.77
C ILE A 229 3.45 2.13 9.37
N ASN A 230 3.21 2.34 8.07
CA ASN A 230 2.01 3.04 7.61
C ASN A 230 0.75 2.26 7.98
N CYS A 231 0.75 0.93 7.81
CA CYS A 231 -0.39 0.11 8.20
C CYS A 231 -0.63 0.17 9.72
N VAL A 232 0.43 0.04 10.53
CA VAL A 232 0.33 0.14 11.99
C VAL A 232 -0.20 1.51 12.40
N PHE A 233 0.34 2.59 11.83
CA PHE A 233 -0.11 3.94 12.08
C PHE A 233 -1.60 4.13 11.76
N ILE A 234 -2.06 3.66 10.59
CA ILE A 234 -3.47 3.78 10.19
C ILE A 234 -4.39 3.04 11.17
N ILE A 235 -4.01 1.83 11.60
CA ILE A 235 -4.78 1.07 12.61
C ILE A 235 -4.88 1.85 13.92
N LEU A 236 -3.75 2.41 14.36
CA LEU A 236 -3.73 3.18 15.60
C LEU A 236 -4.52 4.48 15.47
N LEU A 237 -4.47 5.16 14.32
CA LEU A 237 -5.27 6.35 14.07
C LEU A 237 -6.77 6.04 14.15
N TYR A 238 -7.17 4.91 13.57
CA TYR A 238 -8.55 4.41 13.57
C TYR A 238 -9.00 4.09 15.01
N PHE A 239 -8.17 3.36 15.75
CA PHE A 239 -8.40 3.03 17.15
C PHE A 239 -8.49 4.26 18.05
N LEU A 240 -7.54 5.19 17.95
CA LEU A 240 -7.52 6.43 18.73
C LEU A 240 -8.73 7.32 18.40
N SER A 241 -9.14 7.37 17.13
CA SER A 241 -10.32 8.14 16.72
C SER A 241 -11.62 7.57 17.30
N PHE A 242 -11.75 6.25 17.31
CA PHE A 242 -12.86 5.56 17.94
C PHE A 242 -12.91 5.81 19.46
N ILE A 243 -11.78 5.58 20.14
CA ILE A 243 -11.69 5.67 21.60
C ILE A 243 -11.83 7.13 22.09
N SER A 244 -11.23 8.09 21.40
CA SER A 244 -11.36 9.51 21.73
C SER A 244 -12.82 9.94 21.69
N ALA A 245 -13.57 9.54 20.66
CA ALA A 245 -14.99 9.83 20.57
C ALA A 245 -15.82 9.10 21.64
N LEU A 246 -15.51 7.83 21.90
CA LEU A 246 -16.17 7.03 22.94
C LEU A 246 -16.06 7.68 24.32
N SER A 247 -14.89 8.23 24.64
CA SER A 247 -14.61 8.84 25.94
C SER A 247 -15.55 10.01 26.30
N SER A 248 -16.09 10.71 25.31
CA SER A 248 -16.85 11.94 25.54
C SER A 248 -18.09 11.75 26.40
N HIS A 249 -18.73 10.58 26.30
CA HIS A 249 -19.98 10.26 26.99
C HIS A 249 -19.80 9.39 28.24
N LEU A 250 -18.57 8.94 28.53
CA LEU A 250 -18.32 8.13 29.72
C LEU A 250 -18.30 8.96 31.01
N ASP A 251 -18.50 8.24 32.11
CA ASP A 251 -18.26 8.75 33.46
C ASP A 251 -16.76 9.05 33.68
N ILE A 252 -16.45 9.67 34.82
CA ILE A 252 -15.08 10.11 35.15
C ILE A 252 -14.13 8.90 35.18
N VAL A 253 -14.58 7.77 35.73
CA VAL A 253 -13.77 6.53 35.82
C VAL A 253 -13.52 5.96 34.43
N GLY A 254 -14.55 5.82 33.59
CA GLY A 254 -14.41 5.34 32.22
C GLY A 254 -13.52 6.24 31.37
N LYS A 255 -13.63 7.56 31.53
CA LYS A 255 -12.75 8.56 30.89
C LYS A 255 -11.28 8.36 31.29
N ALA A 256 -11.00 8.25 32.58
CA ALA A 256 -9.63 8.06 33.08
C ALA A 256 -8.98 6.78 32.52
N VAL A 257 -9.73 5.67 32.47
CA VAL A 257 -9.27 4.41 31.87
C VAL A 257 -8.95 4.59 30.39
N ILE A 258 -9.84 5.23 29.64
CA ILE A 258 -9.61 5.49 28.20
C ILE A 258 -8.38 6.37 27.97
N PHE A 259 -8.22 7.44 28.75
CA PHE A 259 -7.08 8.35 28.61
C PHE A 259 -5.76 7.61 28.89
N GLY A 260 -5.75 6.72 29.88
CA GLY A 260 -4.61 5.82 30.16
C GLY A 260 -4.27 4.91 28.97
N ILE A 261 -5.27 4.28 28.35
CA ILE A 261 -5.07 3.45 27.15
C ILE A 261 -4.51 4.27 25.99
N MET A 262 -5.03 5.48 25.76
CA MET A 262 -4.54 6.37 24.70
C MET A 262 -3.10 6.81 24.95
N LEU A 263 -2.76 7.18 26.19
CA LEU A 263 -1.40 7.56 26.58
C LEU A 263 -0.40 6.41 26.31
N ILE A 264 -0.72 5.20 26.75
CA ILE A 264 0.10 4.01 26.50
C ILE A 264 0.26 3.77 24.99
N THR A 265 -0.81 3.96 24.23
CA THR A 265 -0.80 3.78 22.77
C THR A 265 0.12 4.78 22.07
N TYR A 266 0.02 6.07 22.41
CA TYR A 266 0.89 7.10 21.84
C TYR A 266 2.37 6.87 22.21
N ILE A 267 2.67 6.57 23.48
CA ILE A 267 4.04 6.29 23.93
C ILE A 267 4.60 5.05 23.21
N SER A 268 3.83 3.96 23.16
CA SER A 268 4.24 2.73 22.47
C SER A 268 4.52 2.96 21.00
N PHE A 269 3.70 3.78 20.34
CA PHE A 269 3.92 4.12 18.93
C PHE A 269 5.15 5.01 18.73
N ALA A 270 5.37 6.00 19.59
CA ALA A 270 6.56 6.85 19.55
C ALA A 270 7.84 6.01 19.68
N LEU A 271 7.89 5.09 20.65
CA LEU A 271 9.02 4.17 20.84
C LEU A 271 9.24 3.29 19.61
N LEU A 272 8.15 2.78 19.01
CA LEU A 272 8.20 1.97 17.81
C LEU A 272 8.78 2.74 16.61
N VAL A 273 8.40 4.00 16.41
CA VAL A 273 8.95 4.86 15.33
C VAL A 273 10.42 5.23 15.60
N ILE A 274 10.78 5.56 16.85
CA ILE A 274 12.14 5.93 17.23
C ILE A 274 13.13 4.77 17.03
N PHE A 275 12.75 3.56 17.48
CA PHE A 275 13.68 2.44 17.60
C PHE A 275 13.63 1.42 16.46
N LYS A 276 12.52 1.31 15.72
CA LYS A 276 12.32 0.18 14.78
C LYS A 276 12.28 0.58 13.32
N TYR A 277 11.88 1.81 12.98
CA TYR A 277 11.61 2.19 11.59
C TYR A 277 12.37 3.45 11.17
N ASP A 278 12.91 3.42 9.95
CA ASP A 278 13.50 4.57 9.28
C ASP A 278 12.64 5.01 8.10
N PHE A 279 12.78 6.29 7.77
CA PHE A 279 11.97 7.00 6.78
C PHE A 279 12.88 7.63 5.75
N VAL A 280 12.38 7.74 4.51
CA VAL A 280 13.12 8.39 3.42
C VAL A 280 13.28 9.89 3.71
N ASN A 281 12.23 10.53 4.23
CA ASN A 281 12.28 11.93 4.64
C ASN A 281 12.40 12.05 6.16
N ILE A 282 13.49 12.67 6.63
CA ILE A 282 13.76 12.92 8.05
C ILE A 282 12.71 13.89 8.62
N GLY A 283 12.29 14.90 7.85
CA GLY A 283 11.28 15.87 8.28
C GLY A 283 9.94 15.19 8.59
N THR A 284 9.54 14.21 7.78
CA THR A 284 8.34 13.41 8.04
C THR A 284 8.48 12.55 9.29
N LYS A 285 9.65 11.94 9.52
CA LYS A 285 9.94 11.16 10.74
C LYS A 285 9.93 12.03 11.99
N SER A 286 10.56 13.20 11.95
CA SER A 286 10.59 14.14 13.07
C SER A 286 9.20 14.67 13.38
N ALA A 287 8.43 15.07 12.37
CA ALA A 287 7.06 15.52 12.56
C ALA A 287 6.20 14.43 13.19
N LEU A 288 6.29 13.17 12.71
CA LEU A 288 5.52 12.06 13.27
C LEU A 288 5.89 11.77 14.73
N ILE A 289 7.18 11.72 15.06
CA ILE A 289 7.65 11.49 16.43
C ILE A 289 7.22 12.66 17.33
N GLY A 290 7.46 13.89 16.90
CA GLY A 290 7.16 15.09 17.68
C GLY A 290 5.67 15.24 17.95
N VAL A 291 4.83 15.07 16.93
CA VAL A 291 3.37 15.05 17.06
C VAL A 291 2.91 13.94 18.00
N THR A 292 3.50 12.74 17.93
CA THR A 292 3.12 11.63 18.81
C THR A 292 3.49 11.90 20.27
N ILE A 293 4.71 12.40 20.54
CA ILE A 293 5.14 12.76 21.90
C ILE A 293 4.31 13.93 22.44
N GLY A 294 4.08 14.96 21.62
CA GLY A 294 3.20 16.08 21.98
C GLY A 294 1.78 15.63 22.31
N SER A 295 1.22 14.70 21.52
CA SER A 295 -0.11 14.12 21.77
C SER A 295 -0.14 13.29 23.07
N SER A 296 0.94 12.59 23.42
CA SER A 296 1.06 11.91 24.72
C SER A 296 1.01 12.90 25.88
N ILE A 297 1.79 13.99 25.78
CA ILE A 297 1.82 15.03 26.82
C ILE A 297 0.45 15.70 26.93
N ASN A 298 -0.16 16.05 25.80
CA ASN A 298 -1.51 16.62 25.79
C ASN A 298 -2.51 15.67 26.46
N THR A 299 -2.54 14.39 26.07
CA THR A 299 -3.43 13.39 26.69
C THR A 299 -3.23 13.31 28.21
N PHE A 300 -1.99 13.40 28.69
CA PHE A 300 -1.67 13.42 30.12
C PHE A 300 -2.17 14.71 30.82
N VAL A 301 -1.98 15.87 30.20
CA VAL A 301 -2.48 17.16 30.72
C VAL A 301 -4.01 17.14 30.78
N GLN A 302 -4.69 16.68 29.71
CA GLN A 302 -6.14 16.54 29.68
C GLN A 302 -6.66 15.58 30.75
N LEU A 303 -5.93 14.48 31.04
CA LEU A 303 -6.25 13.59 32.15
C LEU A 303 -6.20 14.31 33.49
N ALA A 304 -5.10 15.01 33.77
CA ALA A 304 -4.94 15.75 35.02
C ALA A 304 -6.05 16.80 35.22
N LEU A 305 -6.39 17.55 34.17
CA LEU A 305 -7.42 18.59 34.23
C LEU A 305 -8.82 18.02 34.42
N SER A 306 -9.12 16.88 33.77
CA SER A 306 -10.40 16.19 33.91
C SER A 306 -10.66 15.70 35.34
N ILE A 307 -9.61 15.58 36.17
CA ILE A 307 -9.69 15.18 37.58
C ILE A 307 -9.73 16.41 38.51
N ILE A 308 -8.94 17.45 38.22
CA ILE A 308 -8.68 18.55 39.16
C ILE A 308 -9.65 19.73 38.97
N VAL A 309 -9.75 20.28 37.76
CA VAL A 309 -10.30 21.65 37.55
C VAL A 309 -11.66 21.63 36.85
N ASN A 310 -12.03 20.52 36.20
CA ASN A 310 -13.28 20.38 35.43
C ASN A 310 -13.51 21.50 34.38
N GLN A 311 -12.48 22.29 34.03
CA GLN A 311 -12.53 23.36 33.03
C GLN A 311 -11.15 23.57 32.37
N LEU A 312 -11.14 23.82 31.06
CA LEU A 312 -9.96 24.21 30.30
C LEU A 312 -9.91 25.73 30.08
N TYR A 313 -8.73 26.32 30.25
CA TYR A 313 -8.44 27.70 29.90
C TYR A 313 -7.85 27.83 28.49
N GLU A 314 -8.20 28.90 27.77
CA GLU A 314 -7.72 29.18 26.40
C GLU A 314 -6.19 29.22 26.30
N ALA A 315 -5.56 29.86 27.30
CA ALA A 315 -4.11 29.96 27.40
C ALA A 315 -3.42 28.59 27.43
N LEU A 316 -4.09 27.56 27.96
CA LEU A 316 -3.52 26.23 28.05
C LEU A 316 -3.44 25.55 26.68
N ILE A 317 -4.50 25.64 25.87
CA ILE A 317 -4.53 25.10 24.50
C ILE A 317 -3.43 25.75 23.65
N ALA A 318 -3.28 27.08 23.75
CA ALA A 318 -2.21 27.80 23.06
C ALA A 318 -0.81 27.32 23.50
N THR A 319 -0.62 27.13 24.81
CA THR A 319 0.64 26.62 25.38
C THR A 319 0.95 25.20 24.89
N GLU A 320 -0.05 24.31 24.82
CA GLU A 320 0.10 22.94 24.32
C GLU A 320 0.55 22.91 22.85
N ILE A 321 -0.02 23.78 22.00
CA ILE A 321 0.37 23.91 20.60
C ILE A 321 1.84 24.36 20.49
N ILE A 322 2.26 25.35 21.28
CA ILE A 322 3.65 25.84 21.30
C ILE A 322 4.60 24.73 21.74
N VAL A 323 4.27 24.02 22.83
CA VAL A 323 5.06 22.88 23.32
C VAL A 323 5.18 21.78 22.26
N MET A 324 4.10 21.46 21.56
CA MET A 324 4.12 20.47 20.49
C MET A 324 5.04 20.88 19.32
N VAL A 325 5.02 22.15 18.91
CA VAL A 325 5.92 22.67 17.87
C VAL A 325 7.37 22.61 18.34
N ALA A 326 7.65 22.99 19.59
CA ALA A 326 8.99 22.90 20.18
C ALA A 326 9.53 21.45 20.19
N ILE A 327 8.69 20.47 20.57
CA ILE A 327 9.06 19.05 20.54
C ILE A 327 9.35 18.59 19.10
N CYS A 328 8.57 19.03 18.10
CA CYS A 328 8.84 18.71 16.69
C CYS A 328 10.20 19.26 16.23
N LEU A 329 10.57 20.47 16.66
CA LEU A 329 11.88 21.06 16.35
C LEU A 329 13.02 20.32 17.04
N ILE A 330 12.89 20.03 18.34
CA ILE A 330 13.90 19.29 19.11
C ILE A 330 14.12 17.89 18.50
N THR A 331 13.05 17.17 18.20
CA THR A 331 13.15 15.84 17.58
C THR A 331 13.80 15.88 16.19
N HIS A 332 13.55 16.94 15.41
CA HIS A 332 14.23 17.16 14.14
C HIS A 332 15.75 17.31 14.31
N LEU A 333 16.19 18.18 15.22
CA LEU A 333 17.62 18.40 15.51
C LEU A 333 18.31 17.13 16.01
N LEU A 334 17.66 16.36 16.89
CA LEU A 334 18.19 15.09 17.39
C LEU A 334 18.37 14.04 16.29
N LEU A 335 17.44 13.98 15.34
CA LEU A 335 17.53 13.03 14.21
C LEU A 335 18.63 13.42 13.21
N ILE A 336 18.87 14.72 12.98
CA ILE A 336 19.98 15.18 12.15
C ILE A 336 21.31 14.74 12.77
N LYS A 337 21.54 15.04 14.05
CA LYS A 337 22.76 14.61 14.77
C LYS A 337 22.94 13.09 14.75
N LYS A 338 21.86 12.33 14.92
CA LYS A 338 21.90 10.87 14.81
C LYS A 338 22.31 10.41 13.41
N LYS A 339 21.79 11.05 12.35
CA LYS A 339 22.14 10.73 10.97
C LYS A 339 23.62 11.00 10.70
N GLU A 340 24.14 12.14 11.11
CA GLU A 340 25.58 12.47 10.96
C GLU A 340 26.48 11.40 11.58
N LYS A 341 26.17 10.97 12.81
CA LYS A 341 26.91 9.88 13.47
C LYS A 341 26.84 8.55 12.71
N LEU A 342 25.69 8.23 12.11
CA LEU A 342 25.55 7.03 11.29
C LEU A 342 26.38 7.13 10.00
N LEU A 343 26.50 8.31 9.42
CA LEU A 343 27.31 8.53 8.21
C LEU A 343 28.81 8.41 8.52
N GLN A 344 29.28 9.01 9.62
CA GLN A 344 30.66 8.83 10.09
C GLN A 344 31.01 7.36 10.31
N ASN A 345 30.07 6.57 10.84
CA ASN A 345 30.25 5.13 10.99
C ASN A 345 30.40 4.41 9.64
N LEU A 346 29.72 4.86 8.58
CA LEU A 346 29.89 4.31 7.23
C LEU A 346 31.26 4.66 6.65
N ASP A 347 31.75 5.88 6.86
CA ASP A 347 33.09 6.30 6.43
C ASP A 347 34.17 5.43 7.08
N LEU A 348 34.04 5.16 8.39
CA LEU A 348 34.96 4.28 9.10
C LEU A 348 34.98 2.85 8.55
N ILE A 349 33.81 2.29 8.23
CA ILE A 349 33.70 0.94 7.65
C ILE A 349 34.26 0.90 6.22
N MET A 350 34.10 1.99 5.46
CA MET A 350 34.65 2.09 4.11
C MET A 350 36.19 2.11 4.11
N ASN A 351 36.78 2.78 5.11
CA ASN A 351 38.24 2.83 5.28
C ASN A 351 38.80 1.51 5.83
N ASP A 352 38.07 0.84 6.74
CA ASP A 352 38.47 -0.43 7.33
C ASP A 352 37.26 -1.36 7.51
N GLN A 353 37.17 -2.38 6.65
CA GLN A 353 36.09 -3.37 6.68
C GLN A 353 36.09 -4.22 7.97
N SER A 354 37.22 -4.35 8.67
CA SER A 354 37.29 -5.13 9.92
C SER A 354 36.46 -4.49 11.04
N LEU A 355 36.26 -3.16 10.98
CA LEU A 355 35.42 -2.43 11.92
C LEU A 355 33.91 -2.69 11.74
N PHE A 356 33.51 -3.37 10.66
CA PHE A 356 32.10 -3.70 10.42
C PHE A 356 31.51 -4.45 11.62
N ASP A 357 32.25 -5.42 12.17
CA ASP A 357 31.72 -6.26 13.22
C ASP A 357 31.58 -5.57 14.56
N SER A 358 32.47 -4.61 14.85
CA SER A 358 32.47 -3.83 16.09
C SER A 358 31.38 -2.75 16.07
N ILE A 359 31.15 -2.12 14.92
CA ILE A 359 30.17 -1.03 14.74
C ILE A 359 28.75 -1.59 14.56
N VAL A 360 28.58 -2.58 13.69
CA VAL A 360 27.26 -3.13 13.32
C VAL A 360 26.88 -4.27 14.25
N LYS A 361 26.53 -3.94 15.49
CA LYS A 361 26.19 -4.94 16.54
C LYS A 361 24.83 -5.60 16.37
N SER A 362 23.91 -4.95 15.66
CA SER A 362 22.54 -5.45 15.50
C SER A 362 21.99 -5.22 14.09
N GLU A 363 21.05 -6.08 13.70
CA GLU A 363 20.30 -5.96 12.43
C GLU A 363 19.68 -4.57 12.26
N ARG A 364 19.24 -3.95 13.36
CA ARG A 364 18.62 -2.62 13.35
C ARG A 364 19.60 -1.53 12.93
N ILE A 365 20.82 -1.58 13.45
CA ILE A 365 21.89 -0.64 13.09
C ILE A 365 22.26 -0.84 11.63
N ALA A 366 22.37 -2.11 11.17
CA ALA A 366 22.64 -2.42 9.77
C ALA A 366 21.57 -1.80 8.83
N LEU A 367 20.29 -2.01 9.15
CA LEU A 367 19.17 -1.45 8.37
C LEU A 367 19.19 0.09 8.36
N SER A 368 19.52 0.72 9.49
CA SER A 368 19.58 2.19 9.58
C SER A 368 20.75 2.77 8.78
N LEU A 369 21.92 2.13 8.85
CA LEU A 369 23.10 2.50 8.05
C LEU A 369 22.81 2.33 6.54
N MET A 370 22.22 1.21 6.13
CA MET A 370 21.78 0.97 4.74
C MET A 370 20.79 2.05 4.27
N ALA A 371 19.76 2.32 5.06
CA ALA A 371 18.72 3.29 4.75
C ALA A 371 19.27 4.71 4.61
N ASN A 372 20.04 5.18 5.59
CA ASN A 372 20.59 6.54 5.59
C ASN A 372 21.73 6.70 4.56
N GLY A 373 22.58 5.69 4.41
CA GLY A 373 23.65 5.69 3.40
C GLY A 373 23.09 5.69 1.98
N PHE A 374 21.98 4.99 1.73
CA PHE A 374 21.31 5.04 0.43
C PHE A 374 20.74 6.44 0.10
N GLN A 375 20.16 7.14 1.09
CA GLN A 375 19.61 8.49 0.87
C GLN A 375 20.66 9.50 0.38
N ILE A 376 21.90 9.34 0.82
CA ILE A 376 23.01 10.22 0.44
C ILE A 376 23.90 9.62 -0.66
N ALA A 377 23.52 8.46 -1.21
CA ALA A 377 24.31 7.70 -2.18
C ALA A 377 25.76 7.42 -1.70
N HIS A 378 25.93 7.01 -0.44
CA HIS A 378 27.25 6.72 0.13
C HIS A 378 27.96 5.62 -0.68
N PRO A 379 29.27 5.78 -1.03
CA PRO A 379 29.98 4.87 -1.94
C PRO A 379 29.90 3.38 -1.57
N ILE A 380 30.16 3.03 -0.30
CA ILE A 380 30.09 1.63 0.17
C ILE A 380 28.70 0.97 0.05
N ILE A 381 27.62 1.78 0.08
CA ILE A 381 26.26 1.29 -0.11
C ILE A 381 25.98 1.12 -1.61
N MET A 382 26.50 2.03 -2.44
CA MET A 382 26.34 1.99 -3.90
C MET A 382 27.15 0.85 -4.55
N SER A 383 28.30 0.48 -3.99
CA SER A 383 29.09 -0.68 -4.43
C SER A 383 28.47 -2.03 -4.05
N ASN A 384 27.38 -2.01 -3.26
CA ASN A 384 26.74 -3.17 -2.66
C ASN A 384 27.63 -3.98 -1.68
N GLU A 385 28.81 -3.47 -1.30
CA GLU A 385 29.75 -4.19 -0.43
C GLU A 385 29.21 -4.31 0.99
N PHE A 386 28.68 -3.21 1.53
CA PHE A 386 28.08 -3.21 2.87
C PHE A 386 26.96 -4.25 2.99
N GLN A 387 26.14 -4.40 1.95
CA GLN A 387 25.00 -5.31 1.93
C GLN A 387 25.43 -6.77 1.92
N LYS A 388 26.56 -7.09 1.26
CA LYS A 388 27.18 -8.42 1.31
C LYS A 388 27.64 -8.73 2.73
N LEU A 389 28.43 -7.83 3.35
CA LEU A 389 28.87 -7.96 4.74
C LEU A 389 27.70 -8.11 5.72
N ALA A 390 26.62 -7.34 5.51
CA ALA A 390 25.41 -7.42 6.35
C ALA A 390 24.68 -8.76 6.22
N ILE A 391 24.69 -9.39 5.04
CA ILE A 391 24.08 -10.71 4.84
C ILE A 391 24.94 -11.82 5.41
N ASP A 392 26.25 -11.71 5.29
CA ASP A 392 27.17 -12.69 5.87
C ASP A 392 27.02 -12.71 7.40
N LYS A 393 26.86 -11.54 8.01
CA LYS A 393 26.59 -11.41 9.46
C LYS A 393 25.16 -11.78 9.86
N PHE A 394 24.16 -11.39 9.07
CA PHE A 394 22.73 -11.61 9.38
C PHE A 394 22.01 -12.42 8.30
N PRO A 395 22.40 -13.68 8.03
CA PRO A 395 21.93 -14.44 6.86
C PRO A 395 20.44 -14.79 6.92
N LYS A 396 19.85 -14.78 8.12
CA LYS A 396 18.42 -15.06 8.34
C LYS A 396 17.54 -13.80 8.24
N SER A 397 18.12 -12.60 8.10
CA SER A 397 17.34 -11.36 8.03
C SER A 397 16.70 -11.18 6.66
N ILE A 398 15.38 -11.37 6.61
CA ILE A 398 14.58 -11.01 5.44
C ILE A 398 14.57 -9.50 5.22
N LYS A 399 14.63 -8.69 6.27
CA LYS A 399 14.50 -7.23 6.16
C LYS A 399 15.68 -6.63 5.43
N ILE A 400 16.89 -7.12 5.69
CA ILE A 400 18.10 -6.71 4.98
C ILE A 400 17.98 -7.09 3.49
N LEU A 401 17.58 -8.33 3.20
CA LEU A 401 17.36 -8.80 1.82
C LEU A 401 16.28 -7.98 1.09
N ILE A 402 15.17 -7.67 1.75
CA ILE A 402 14.10 -6.84 1.19
C ILE A 402 14.62 -5.43 0.93
N LEU A 403 15.31 -4.80 1.88
CA LEU A 403 15.81 -3.43 1.73
C LEU A 403 16.84 -3.36 0.59
N TRP A 404 17.75 -4.33 0.50
CA TRP A 404 18.70 -4.41 -0.61
C TRP A 404 18.00 -4.62 -1.95
N ALA A 405 17.01 -5.53 -2.03
CA ALA A 405 16.23 -5.73 -3.25
C ALA A 405 15.47 -4.45 -3.67
N ARG A 406 14.98 -3.66 -2.71
CA ARG A 406 14.37 -2.35 -3.00
C ARG A 406 15.38 -1.38 -3.61
N PHE A 407 16.62 -1.34 -3.12
CA PHE A 407 17.68 -0.52 -3.71
C PHE A 407 18.04 -0.97 -5.13
N CYS A 408 18.27 -2.26 -5.36
CA CYS A 408 18.52 -2.80 -6.70
C CYS A 408 17.34 -2.59 -7.65
N SER A 409 16.10 -2.51 -7.11
CA SER A 409 14.93 -2.21 -7.92
C SER A 409 14.92 -0.79 -8.48
N ALA A 410 15.70 0.15 -7.92
CA ALA A 410 15.83 1.50 -8.48
C ALA A 410 16.77 1.54 -9.71
N PHE A 411 17.73 0.61 -9.81
CA PHE A 411 18.77 0.62 -10.83
C PHE A 411 18.61 -0.52 -11.83
N PRO A 412 18.40 -0.25 -13.14
CA PRO A 412 18.29 -1.30 -14.16
C PRO A 412 19.52 -2.21 -14.26
N ALA A 413 20.73 -1.66 -14.05
CA ALA A 413 21.99 -2.39 -14.13
C ALA A 413 22.10 -3.54 -13.10
N GLU A 414 21.40 -3.45 -11.97
CA GLU A 414 21.47 -4.41 -10.85
C GLU A 414 20.54 -5.63 -11.02
N ALA A 415 20.11 -5.94 -12.26
CA ALA A 415 19.24 -7.07 -12.53
C ALA A 415 19.83 -8.42 -12.09
N LYS A 416 21.15 -8.62 -12.25
CA LYS A 416 21.84 -9.84 -11.78
C LYS A 416 21.79 -9.99 -10.26
N THR A 417 21.97 -8.89 -9.53
CA THR A 417 21.88 -8.85 -8.07
C THR A 417 20.47 -9.18 -7.59
N LEU A 418 19.43 -8.74 -8.31
CA LEU A 418 18.05 -9.13 -8.02
C LEU A 418 17.78 -10.64 -8.16
N VAL A 419 18.39 -11.31 -9.16
CA VAL A 419 18.30 -12.77 -9.30
C VAL A 419 18.93 -13.46 -8.09
N TYR A 420 20.15 -13.05 -7.71
CA TYR A 420 20.83 -13.57 -6.52
C TYR A 420 19.98 -13.40 -5.25
N LEU A 421 19.38 -12.21 -5.07
CA LEU A 421 18.50 -11.92 -3.94
C LEU A 421 17.24 -12.80 -3.93
N GLU A 422 16.65 -13.09 -5.09
CA GLU A 422 15.50 -13.99 -5.17
C GLU A 422 15.86 -15.39 -4.66
N ASP A 423 17.04 -15.89 -5.01
CA ASP A 423 17.54 -17.20 -4.59
C ASP A 423 17.84 -17.24 -3.09
N GLN A 424 18.44 -16.19 -2.53
CA GLN A 424 18.64 -16.09 -1.08
C GLN A 424 17.31 -16.08 -0.32
N ILE A 425 16.34 -15.31 -0.78
CA ILE A 425 14.99 -15.29 -0.18
C ILE A 425 14.31 -16.65 -0.29
N LYS A 426 14.51 -17.37 -1.41
CA LYS A 426 13.96 -18.72 -1.63
C LYS A 426 14.54 -19.73 -0.64
N LYS A 427 15.83 -19.64 -0.33
CA LYS A 427 16.50 -20.52 0.66
C LYS A 427 15.89 -20.40 2.06
N LEU A 428 15.38 -19.23 2.43
CA LEU A 428 14.74 -19.01 3.74
C LEU A 428 13.39 -19.75 3.90
N ARG A 429 12.78 -20.25 2.80
CA ARG A 429 11.51 -21.03 2.80
C ARG A 429 10.30 -20.35 3.47
N ILE A 430 10.29 -19.02 3.53
CA ILE A 430 9.25 -18.27 4.25
C ILE A 430 8.03 -18.06 3.36
N LYS A 431 6.86 -18.46 3.86
CA LYS A 431 5.57 -18.40 3.15
C LYS A 431 4.86 -17.07 3.40
N GLY A 432 3.85 -16.76 2.58
CA GLY A 432 3.01 -15.57 2.75
C GLY A 432 3.48 -14.36 1.93
N ARG A 433 3.64 -13.19 2.55
CA ARG A 433 3.96 -11.90 1.88
C ARG A 433 5.25 -11.92 1.06
N ILE A 434 6.21 -12.77 1.45
CA ILE A 434 7.47 -12.89 0.72
C ILE A 434 7.27 -13.51 -0.66
N SER A 435 6.23 -14.33 -0.84
CA SER A 435 5.88 -14.85 -2.17
C SER A 435 5.48 -13.75 -3.15
N THR A 436 4.70 -12.76 -2.69
CA THR A 436 4.32 -11.60 -3.51
C THR A 436 5.51 -10.69 -3.81
N PHE A 437 6.43 -10.53 -2.86
CA PHE A 437 7.66 -9.77 -3.07
C PHE A 437 8.57 -10.44 -4.11
N ARG A 438 8.75 -11.76 -4.03
CA ARG A 438 9.49 -12.54 -5.04
C ARG A 438 8.85 -12.47 -6.42
N MET A 439 7.52 -12.51 -6.50
CA MET A 439 6.79 -12.32 -7.76
C MET A 439 7.11 -10.96 -8.38
N GLN A 440 7.21 -9.90 -7.57
CA GLN A 440 7.58 -8.57 -8.05
C GLN A 440 9.03 -8.50 -8.53
N ILE A 441 9.96 -9.15 -7.82
CA ILE A 441 11.36 -9.26 -8.28
C ILE A 441 11.39 -9.89 -9.67
N ARG A 442 10.69 -11.01 -9.88
CA ARG A 442 10.63 -11.70 -11.17
C ARG A 442 10.04 -10.84 -12.27
N LEU A 443 8.92 -10.18 -12.00
CA LEU A 443 8.27 -9.31 -12.98
C LEU A 443 9.19 -8.15 -13.38
N LEU A 444 9.91 -7.56 -12.41
CA LEU A 444 10.89 -6.52 -12.70
C LEU A 444 12.08 -7.04 -13.52
N ILE A 445 12.56 -8.24 -13.23
CA ILE A 445 13.63 -8.88 -14.02
C ILE A 445 13.18 -9.07 -15.46
N HIS A 446 11.97 -9.59 -15.70
CA HIS A 446 11.43 -9.77 -17.05
C HIS A 446 11.24 -8.43 -17.78
N GLN A 447 10.75 -7.39 -17.10
CA GLN A 447 10.63 -6.07 -17.71
C GLN A 447 11.97 -5.47 -18.15
N ARG A 448 13.07 -5.86 -17.49
CA ARG A 448 14.45 -5.42 -17.81
C ARG A 448 15.16 -6.37 -18.78
N GLU A 449 14.55 -7.49 -19.11
CA GLU A 449 15.17 -8.54 -19.90
C GLU A 449 15.13 -8.17 -21.39
N ALA A 450 16.25 -7.64 -21.89
CA ALA A 450 16.42 -7.34 -23.32
C ALA A 450 16.83 -8.58 -24.14
N LEU A 451 17.41 -9.59 -23.48
CA LEU A 451 17.93 -10.79 -24.12
C LEU A 451 16.87 -11.90 -24.23
N LEU A 452 17.10 -12.85 -25.13
CA LEU A 452 16.21 -13.98 -25.36
C LEU A 452 16.54 -15.15 -24.40
N SER A 453 15.90 -15.21 -23.23
CA SER A 453 16.02 -16.40 -22.36
C SER A 453 15.36 -17.65 -22.96
N PRO A 454 15.77 -18.87 -22.56
CA PRO A 454 15.17 -20.12 -23.02
C PRO A 454 13.65 -20.21 -22.73
N SER A 455 13.22 -19.75 -21.55
CA SER A 455 11.80 -19.69 -21.17
C SER A 455 11.02 -18.73 -22.06
N PHE A 456 11.59 -17.56 -22.32
CA PHE A 456 10.97 -16.55 -23.18
C PHE A 456 10.90 -17.02 -24.65
N LYS A 457 11.96 -17.66 -25.15
CA LYS A 457 11.99 -18.32 -26.48
C LYS A 457 10.88 -19.37 -26.62
N LYS A 458 10.61 -20.16 -25.59
CA LYS A 458 9.51 -21.14 -25.58
C LYS A 458 8.16 -20.46 -25.76
N ASN A 459 7.93 -19.34 -25.09
CA ASN A 459 6.69 -18.56 -25.21
C ASN A 459 6.55 -17.90 -26.59
N LEU A 460 7.63 -17.35 -27.16
CA LEU A 460 7.62 -16.85 -28.53
C LEU A 460 7.31 -17.95 -29.55
N ASN A 461 7.90 -19.14 -29.37
CA ASN A 461 7.61 -20.29 -30.23
C ASN A 461 6.14 -20.73 -30.10
N LYS A 462 5.55 -20.65 -28.91
CA LYS A 462 4.11 -20.89 -28.70
C LYS A 462 3.26 -19.91 -29.52
N ILE A 463 3.56 -18.61 -29.45
CA ILE A 463 2.85 -17.59 -30.24
C ILE A 463 3.03 -17.84 -31.74
N SER A 464 4.24 -18.17 -32.19
CA SER A 464 4.50 -18.46 -33.60
C SER A 464 3.67 -19.64 -34.10
N ARG A 465 3.55 -20.71 -33.29
CA ARG A 465 2.68 -21.86 -33.59
C ARG A 465 1.21 -21.47 -33.65
N LEU A 466 0.72 -20.73 -32.64
CA LEU A 466 -0.66 -20.25 -32.63
C LEU A 466 -0.97 -19.37 -33.85
N SER A 467 -0.06 -18.46 -34.21
CA SER A 467 -0.16 -17.61 -35.40
C SER A 467 -0.26 -18.41 -36.70
N ASN A 468 0.48 -19.50 -36.84
CA ASN A 468 0.36 -20.38 -38.00
C ASN A 468 -1.00 -21.12 -38.00
N THR A 469 -1.46 -21.60 -36.85
CA THR A 469 -2.78 -22.22 -36.71
C THR A 469 -3.91 -21.27 -37.08
N ALA A 470 -3.86 -20.01 -36.62
CA ALA A 470 -4.87 -19.01 -36.95
C ALA A 470 -4.87 -18.67 -38.44
N ARG A 471 -3.68 -18.54 -39.07
CA ARG A 471 -3.60 -18.33 -40.53
C ARG A 471 -4.24 -19.49 -41.31
N ASN A 472 -3.99 -20.72 -40.88
CA ASN A 472 -4.61 -21.90 -41.50
C ASN A 472 -6.13 -21.92 -41.33
N ARG A 473 -6.65 -21.47 -40.17
CA ARG A 473 -8.10 -21.36 -39.94
C ARG A 473 -8.74 -20.22 -40.75
N GLN A 474 -8.07 -19.07 -40.87
CA GLN A 474 -8.49 -17.99 -41.77
C GLN A 474 -8.54 -18.46 -43.23
N ARG A 475 -7.52 -19.22 -43.67
CA ARG A 475 -7.51 -19.83 -45.01
C ARG A 475 -8.69 -20.79 -45.21
N ARG A 476 -8.95 -21.68 -44.24
CA ARG A 476 -10.11 -22.59 -44.30
C ARG A 476 -11.43 -21.84 -44.38
N PHE A 477 -11.58 -20.75 -43.63
CA PHE A 477 -12.76 -19.88 -43.74
C PHE A 477 -12.91 -19.35 -45.17
N TRP A 478 -11.84 -18.81 -45.77
CA TRP A 478 -11.88 -18.36 -47.16
C TRP A 478 -12.13 -19.49 -48.16
N GLU A 479 -11.60 -20.69 -47.93
CA GLU A 479 -11.89 -21.88 -48.75
C GLU A 479 -13.39 -22.25 -48.68
N SER A 480 -14.01 -22.23 -47.49
CA SER A 480 -15.45 -22.47 -47.31
C SER A 480 -16.30 -21.38 -47.97
N VAL A 481 -15.87 -20.12 -47.92
CA VAL A 481 -16.52 -19.00 -48.64
C VAL A 481 -16.48 -19.23 -50.15
N ILE A 482 -15.32 -19.61 -50.70
CA ILE A 482 -15.15 -19.89 -52.14
C ILE A 482 -16.00 -21.10 -52.57
N GLN A 483 -16.12 -22.10 -51.71
CA GLN A 483 -16.92 -23.30 -51.96
C GLN A 483 -18.44 -23.07 -51.80
N GLY A 484 -18.86 -21.95 -51.22
CA GLY A 484 -20.28 -21.63 -51.01
C GLY A 484 -20.97 -22.46 -49.91
N ASN A 485 -20.23 -23.15 -49.03
CA ASN A 485 -20.81 -23.94 -47.94
C ASN A 485 -21.04 -23.06 -46.70
N ILE A 486 -22.29 -22.60 -46.52
CA ILE A 486 -22.67 -21.64 -45.47
C ILE A 486 -22.52 -22.23 -44.06
N SER A 487 -22.83 -23.51 -43.86
CA SER A 487 -22.71 -24.17 -42.54
C SER A 487 -21.26 -24.30 -42.08
N ASP A 488 -20.38 -24.71 -42.99
CA ASP A 488 -18.94 -24.80 -42.70
C ASP A 488 -18.30 -23.42 -42.54
N MET A 489 -18.81 -22.42 -43.29
CA MET A 489 -18.35 -21.04 -43.21
C MET A 489 -18.58 -20.44 -41.82
N GLU A 490 -19.76 -20.61 -41.21
CA GLU A 490 -20.03 -20.08 -39.86
C GLU A 490 -19.13 -20.73 -38.80
N THR A 491 -18.97 -22.05 -38.87
CA THR A 491 -18.10 -22.80 -37.95
C THR A 491 -16.63 -22.41 -38.12
N ALA A 492 -16.16 -22.26 -39.36
CA ALA A 492 -14.81 -21.83 -39.67
C ALA A 492 -14.57 -20.36 -39.26
N SER A 493 -15.57 -19.50 -39.40
CA SER A 493 -15.54 -18.10 -38.97
C SER A 493 -15.37 -17.99 -37.46
N ALA A 494 -16.23 -18.67 -36.69
CA ALA A 494 -16.15 -18.69 -35.23
C ALA A 494 -14.79 -19.24 -34.74
N ALA A 495 -14.34 -20.36 -35.31
CA ALA A 495 -13.06 -20.97 -34.94
C ALA A 495 -11.84 -20.08 -35.31
N SER A 496 -11.94 -19.31 -36.39
CA SER A 496 -10.94 -18.32 -36.80
C SER A 496 -10.91 -17.16 -35.81
N GLN A 497 -12.08 -16.59 -35.48
CA GLN A 497 -12.21 -15.49 -34.52
C GLN A 497 -11.66 -15.86 -33.13
N ASP A 498 -12.00 -17.04 -32.61
CA ASP A 498 -11.49 -17.53 -31.33
C ASP A 498 -9.96 -17.65 -31.33
N SER A 499 -9.37 -18.04 -32.46
CA SER A 499 -7.91 -18.15 -32.59
C SER A 499 -7.24 -16.79 -32.60
N VAL A 500 -7.84 -15.81 -33.28
CA VAL A 500 -7.36 -14.43 -33.30
C VAL A 500 -7.41 -13.84 -31.90
N LEU A 501 -8.51 -14.02 -31.17
CA LEU A 501 -8.67 -13.55 -29.80
C LEU A 501 -7.68 -14.20 -28.83
N LEU A 502 -7.45 -15.51 -28.98
CA LEU A 502 -6.47 -16.25 -28.16
C LEU A 502 -5.04 -15.72 -28.38
N ILE A 503 -4.63 -15.51 -29.63
CA ILE A 503 -3.30 -14.97 -29.97
C ILE A 503 -3.18 -13.53 -29.46
N GLU A 504 -4.21 -12.71 -29.67
CA GLU A 504 -4.21 -11.32 -29.21
C GLU A 504 -4.03 -11.25 -27.69
N SER A 505 -4.73 -12.09 -26.92
CA SER A 505 -4.57 -12.19 -25.47
C SER A 505 -3.14 -12.59 -25.07
N GLU A 506 -2.56 -13.60 -25.71
CA GLU A 506 -1.20 -14.07 -25.41
C GLU A 506 -0.11 -13.06 -25.78
N ILE A 507 -0.23 -12.39 -26.93
CA ILE A 507 0.68 -11.32 -27.35
C ILE A 507 0.60 -10.15 -26.39
N ASN A 508 -0.62 -9.67 -26.08
CA ASN A 508 -0.82 -8.59 -25.11
C ASN A 508 -0.23 -8.95 -23.74
N HIS A 509 -0.39 -10.20 -23.30
CA HIS A 509 0.22 -10.69 -22.07
C HIS A 509 1.76 -10.64 -22.13
N LEU A 510 2.39 -11.10 -23.21
CA LEU A 510 3.85 -11.00 -23.34
C LEU A 510 4.36 -9.57 -23.43
N ILE A 511 3.67 -8.68 -24.17
CA ILE A 511 4.00 -7.24 -24.21
C ILE A 511 3.95 -6.65 -22.81
N SER A 512 2.97 -7.03 -21.98
CA SER A 512 2.86 -6.53 -20.61
C SER A 512 4.01 -7.03 -19.70
N MET A 513 4.52 -8.24 -19.94
CA MET A 513 5.63 -8.82 -19.16
C MET A 513 7.00 -8.31 -19.59
N TYR A 514 7.19 -8.05 -20.89
CA TYR A 514 8.48 -7.69 -21.50
C TYR A 514 8.29 -6.49 -22.45
N PRO A 515 7.91 -5.31 -21.92
CA PRO A 515 7.53 -4.15 -22.74
C PRO A 515 8.67 -3.64 -23.63
N ASN A 516 9.92 -3.80 -23.20
CA ASN A 516 11.11 -3.25 -23.88
C ASN A 516 11.88 -4.30 -24.69
N ASN A 517 11.25 -5.43 -25.04
CA ASN A 517 11.94 -6.52 -25.70
C ASN A 517 11.68 -6.54 -27.22
N GLN A 518 12.76 -6.38 -28.00
CA GLN A 518 12.73 -6.38 -29.47
C GLN A 518 12.12 -7.64 -30.09
N TYR A 519 12.27 -8.81 -29.47
CA TYR A 519 11.78 -10.07 -30.03
C TYR A 519 10.25 -10.17 -29.97
N ILE A 520 9.62 -9.64 -28.91
CA ILE A 520 8.16 -9.52 -28.84
C ILE A 520 7.65 -8.48 -29.82
N ALA A 521 8.32 -7.33 -29.89
CA ALA A 521 7.92 -6.27 -30.83
C ALA A 521 7.91 -6.81 -32.29
N ARG A 522 8.90 -7.64 -32.65
CA ARG A 522 8.96 -8.33 -33.94
C ARG A 522 7.87 -9.38 -34.14
N GLU A 523 7.53 -10.18 -33.13
CA GLU A 523 6.43 -11.15 -33.29
C GLU A 523 5.07 -10.46 -33.32
N ASN A 524 4.88 -9.37 -32.58
CA ASN A 524 3.68 -8.55 -32.62
C ASN A 524 3.51 -7.86 -33.98
N SER A 525 4.58 -7.30 -34.57
CA SER A 525 4.50 -6.71 -35.91
C SER A 525 4.10 -7.75 -36.96
N LYS A 526 4.67 -8.97 -36.92
CA LYS A 526 4.26 -10.07 -37.80
C LYS A 526 2.78 -10.44 -37.61
N TYR A 527 2.29 -10.47 -36.37
CA TYR A 527 0.89 -10.72 -36.08
C TYR A 527 -0.04 -9.65 -36.67
N LEU A 528 0.29 -8.37 -36.45
CA LEU A 528 -0.49 -7.24 -36.96
C LEU A 528 -0.60 -7.27 -38.48
N LEU A 529 0.51 -7.51 -39.17
CA LEU A 529 0.52 -7.57 -40.63
C LEU A 529 -0.15 -8.83 -41.18
N LYS A 530 0.19 -10.02 -40.66
CA LYS A 530 -0.19 -11.30 -41.30
C LYS A 530 -1.55 -11.86 -40.86
N ILE A 531 -2.10 -11.40 -39.74
CA ILE A 531 -3.34 -11.95 -39.17
C ILE A 531 -4.41 -10.87 -39.06
N ARG A 532 -4.06 -9.68 -38.54
CA ARG A 532 -5.00 -8.56 -38.44
C ARG A 532 -5.10 -7.71 -39.71
N GLY A 533 -4.06 -7.66 -40.53
CA GLY A 533 -3.98 -6.74 -41.67
C GLY A 533 -3.81 -5.27 -41.27
N ASP A 534 -3.33 -4.98 -40.05
CA ASP A 534 -3.14 -3.61 -39.55
C ASP A 534 -1.75 -3.07 -39.93
N VAL A 535 -1.70 -2.36 -41.06
CA VAL A 535 -0.47 -1.80 -41.64
C VAL A 535 0.08 -0.65 -40.79
N ILE A 536 -0.78 0.17 -40.19
CA ILE A 536 -0.40 1.33 -39.37
C ILE A 536 0.20 0.85 -38.04
N GLY A 537 -0.45 -0.12 -37.39
CA GLY A 537 0.08 -0.76 -36.20
C GLY A 537 1.41 -1.47 -36.49
N PHE A 538 1.52 -2.14 -37.65
CA PHE A 538 2.77 -2.75 -38.09
C PHE A 538 3.91 -1.72 -38.20
N SER A 539 3.71 -0.59 -38.88
CA SER A 539 4.77 0.41 -39.05
C SER A 539 5.25 0.99 -37.72
N PHE A 540 4.31 1.28 -36.79
CA PHE A 540 4.64 1.76 -35.45
C PHE A 540 5.52 0.76 -34.69
N TRP A 541 5.14 -0.52 -34.66
CA TRP A 541 5.93 -1.52 -33.96
C TRP A 541 7.23 -1.84 -34.69
N HIS A 542 7.25 -1.82 -36.02
CA HIS A 542 8.45 -2.08 -36.82
C HIS A 542 9.57 -1.08 -36.54
N GLN A 543 9.24 0.21 -36.52
CA GLN A 543 10.19 1.30 -36.23
C GLN A 543 10.78 1.24 -34.82
N ASN A 544 10.06 0.64 -33.85
CA ASN A 544 10.49 0.56 -32.46
C ASN A 544 11.49 -0.58 -32.16
N TYR A 545 11.78 -1.48 -33.11
CA TYR A 545 12.76 -2.57 -32.90
C TYR A 545 13.80 -2.74 -34.02
N THR A 546 13.67 -2.03 -35.14
CA THR A 546 14.77 -1.81 -36.11
C THR A 546 15.71 -0.76 -35.57
#